data_AF-C9MZ68-F1
#
_entry.id   AF-C9MZ68-F1
#
_cell.length_a   1.000
_cell.length_b   1.000
_cell.length_c   1.000
_cell.angle_alpha   90.00
_cell.angle_beta   90.00
_cell.angle_gamma   90.00
#
_symmetry.space_group_name_H-M   'P 1'
#
loop_
_entity.id
_entity.type
_entity.pdbx_description
1 polymer ?
#
loop_
_entity_poly.entity_id
_entity_poly.type
_entity_poly.pdbx_seq_one_letter_code
_entity_poly.pdbx_strand_id
1 'polypeptide(L)'
;MKRNKKKKYKFLCVSDIEILADMEEDFLKQRFKDIDFIMSAGDVSNNYLDYLVSVLNKDLICVNGNHTYNRDCPIEFAKVINGKFIKYKGLRILGLDGSKVYSFQEHQYSESQMKMKILKNIFFFVKVLTLF
;
A
#
# COMPACT_ATOMS: atom_id res chain seq x y z
N MET A 1 -19.94 27.44 -15.78
CA MET A 1 -18.72 26.69 -15.41
C MET A 1 -19.06 25.72 -14.26
N LYS A 2 -19.28 24.43 -14.52
CA LYS A 2 -19.62 23.45 -13.46
C LYS A 2 -18.39 23.23 -12.58
N ARG A 3 -18.44 23.60 -11.29
CA ARG A 3 -17.43 23.19 -10.30
C ARG A 3 -17.36 21.67 -10.29
N ASN A 4 -16.27 21.09 -10.78
CA ASN A 4 -16.01 19.67 -10.61
C ASN A 4 -16.01 19.37 -9.12
N LYS A 5 -17.03 18.63 -8.64
CA LYS A 5 -17.04 18.12 -7.26
C LYS A 5 -15.77 17.30 -7.08
N LYS A 6 -14.89 17.70 -6.15
CA LYS A 6 -13.73 16.90 -5.77
C LYS A 6 -14.22 15.52 -5.34
N LYS A 7 -13.77 14.47 -6.04
CA LYS A 7 -14.03 13.09 -5.66
C LYS A 7 -13.41 12.86 -4.28
N LYS A 8 -14.24 12.48 -3.31
CA LYS A 8 -13.78 12.05 -1.98
C LYS A 8 -13.41 10.58 -2.08
N TYR A 9 -12.34 10.20 -1.40
CA TYR A 9 -11.92 8.81 -1.27
C TYR A 9 -11.89 8.42 0.20
N LYS A 10 -12.12 7.14 0.46
CA LYS A 10 -12.00 6.52 1.78
C LYS A 10 -11.14 5.26 1.66
N PHE A 11 -10.06 5.21 2.43
CA PHE A 11 -9.13 4.08 2.43
C PHE A 11 -9.12 3.42 3.80
N LEU A 12 -8.92 2.10 3.83
CA LEU A 12 -8.50 1.38 5.03
C LEU A 12 -6.98 1.27 4.99
N CYS A 13 -6.30 1.76 6.02
CA CYS A 13 -4.85 1.65 6.14
C CYS A 13 -4.50 0.66 7.27
N VAL A 14 -3.57 -0.25 7.01
CA VAL A 14 -3.07 -1.24 7.97
C VAL A 14 -1.54 -1.28 7.97
N SER A 15 -0.94 -1.54 9.13
CA SER A 15 0.51 -1.74 9.30
C SER A 15 0.78 -2.37 10.67
N ASP A 16 1.95 -3.01 10.82
CA ASP A 16 2.58 -3.49 12.07
C ASP A 16 1.82 -4.55 12.90
N ILE A 17 0.50 -4.39 13.06
CA ILE A 17 -0.34 -5.18 13.96
C ILE A 17 -1.62 -5.59 13.24
N GLU A 18 -1.93 -6.89 13.33
CA GLU A 18 -3.05 -7.54 12.63
C GLU A 18 -4.37 -7.49 13.41
N ILE A 19 -4.71 -6.33 13.99
CA ILE A 19 -5.84 -6.18 14.94
C ILE A 19 -7.19 -6.60 14.33
N LEU A 20 -7.35 -6.47 13.00
CA LEU A 20 -8.62 -6.81 12.35
C LEU A 20 -8.84 -8.31 12.18
N ALA A 21 -7.80 -9.15 12.36
CA ALA A 21 -7.91 -10.59 12.23
C ALA A 21 -8.78 -11.22 13.33
N ASP A 22 -8.83 -10.56 14.50
CA ASP A 22 -9.60 -11.01 15.67
C ASP A 22 -11.06 -10.50 15.66
N MET A 23 -11.48 -9.79 14.60
CA MET A 23 -12.83 -9.22 14.49
C MET A 23 -13.76 -10.11 13.67
N GLU A 24 -15.06 -10.07 13.99
CA GLU A 24 -16.08 -10.77 13.20
C GLU A 24 -16.19 -10.22 11.78
N GLU A 25 -16.32 -11.11 10.79
CA GLU A 25 -16.40 -10.72 9.37
C GLU A 25 -17.56 -9.77 9.07
N ASP A 26 -18.73 -9.99 9.67
CA ASP A 26 -19.92 -9.16 9.43
C ASP A 26 -19.71 -7.74 9.95
N PHE A 27 -19.02 -7.60 11.08
CA PHE A 27 -18.59 -6.30 11.59
C PHE A 27 -17.65 -5.60 10.59
N LEU A 28 -16.63 -6.30 10.10
CA LEU A 28 -15.67 -5.75 9.12
C LEU A 28 -16.38 -5.31 7.84
N LYS A 29 -17.22 -6.17 7.26
CA LYS A 29 -18.02 -5.89 6.07
C LYS A 29 -18.88 -4.65 6.27
N GLN A 30 -19.58 -4.53 7.41
CA GLN A 30 -20.44 -3.38 7.69
C GLN A 30 -19.63 -2.10 7.92
N ARG A 31 -18.53 -2.18 8.68
CA ARG A 31 -17.70 -1.04 9.08
C ARG A 31 -16.89 -0.44 7.94
N PHE A 32 -16.53 -1.27 6.96
CA PHE A 32 -15.66 -0.88 5.82
C PHE A 32 -16.35 -0.98 4.45
N LYS A 33 -17.68 -1.15 4.39
CA LYS A 33 -18.43 -1.26 3.12
C LYS A 33 -18.15 -0.14 2.12
N ASP A 34 -17.94 1.08 2.62
CA ASP A 34 -17.83 2.31 1.84
C ASP A 34 -16.37 2.71 1.53
N ILE A 35 -15.38 1.86 1.85
CA ILE A 35 -14.00 2.11 1.42
C ILE A 35 -13.83 1.84 -0.08
N ASP A 36 -12.92 2.59 -0.69
CA ASP A 36 -12.55 2.44 -2.09
C ASP A 36 -11.55 1.32 -2.31
N PHE A 37 -10.55 1.18 -1.42
CA PHE A 37 -9.52 0.14 -1.43
C PHE A 37 -8.73 0.13 -0.11
N ILE A 38 -7.92 -0.89 0.07
CA ILE A 38 -7.05 -1.11 1.24
C ILE A 38 -5.62 -0.66 0.88
N MET A 39 -4.93 -0.06 1.85
CA MET A 39 -3.52 0.26 1.78
C MET A 39 -2.78 -0.41 2.94
N SER A 40 -1.69 -1.12 2.64
CA SER A 40 -0.78 -1.64 3.67
C SER A 40 0.57 -0.95 3.61
N ALA A 41 1.07 -0.50 4.76
CA ALA A 41 2.42 0.04 4.90
C ALA A 41 3.46 -1.03 5.25
N GLY A 42 3.05 -2.31 5.32
CA GLY A 42 3.94 -3.42 5.62
C GLY A 42 3.90 -3.86 7.08
N ASP A 43 4.85 -4.73 7.43
CA ASP A 43 5.01 -5.34 8.75
C ASP A 43 3.76 -6.09 9.25
N VAL A 44 3.03 -6.69 8.31
CA VAL A 44 1.92 -7.63 8.53
C VAL A 44 2.07 -8.82 7.55
N SER A 45 1.50 -9.97 7.89
CA SER A 45 1.58 -11.20 7.10
C SER A 45 0.76 -11.14 5.81
N ASN A 46 1.17 -11.93 4.81
CA ASN A 46 0.42 -12.08 3.56
C ASN A 46 -0.96 -12.72 3.78
N ASN A 47 -1.08 -13.63 4.76
CA ASN A 47 -2.36 -14.26 5.11
C ASN A 47 -3.36 -13.24 5.68
N TYR A 48 -2.90 -12.30 6.51
CA TYR A 48 -3.74 -11.22 6.99
C TYR A 48 -4.24 -10.31 5.85
N LEU A 49 -3.36 -10.00 4.90
CA LEU A 49 -3.72 -9.22 3.73
C LEU A 49 -4.73 -9.95 2.83
N ASP A 50 -4.55 -11.26 2.62
CA ASP A 50 -5.48 -12.10 1.87
C ASP A 50 -6.84 -12.19 2.56
N TYR A 51 -6.86 -12.37 3.88
CA TYR A 51 -8.06 -12.34 4.71
C TYR A 51 -8.85 -11.03 4.51
N LEU A 52 -8.18 -9.87 4.63
CA LEU A 52 -8.83 -8.58 4.45
C LEU A 52 -9.39 -8.39 3.04
N VAL A 53 -8.65 -8.80 2.00
CA VAL A 53 -9.10 -8.71 0.61
C VAL A 53 -10.31 -9.62 0.39
N SER A 54 -10.28 -10.84 0.92
CA SER A 54 -11.35 -11.84 0.81
C SER A 54 -12.63 -11.39 1.53
N VAL A 55 -12.53 -10.90 2.76
CA VAL A 55 -13.68 -10.47 3.57
C VAL A 55 -14.30 -9.18 3.05
N LEU A 56 -13.47 -8.19 2.70
CA LEU A 56 -13.95 -6.87 2.28
C LEU A 56 -14.27 -6.78 0.79
N ASN A 57 -13.72 -7.71 -0.01
CA ASN A 57 -13.79 -7.70 -1.48
C ASN A 57 -13.36 -6.34 -2.06
N LYS A 58 -12.19 -5.87 -1.63
CA LYS A 58 -11.59 -4.59 -2.04
C LYS A 58 -10.17 -4.81 -2.54
N ASP A 59 -9.75 -4.02 -3.51
CA ASP A 59 -8.37 -4.02 -3.96
C ASP A 59 -7.41 -3.68 -2.82
N LEU A 60 -6.21 -4.26 -2.88
CA LEU A 60 -5.11 -3.95 -1.97
C LEU A 60 -3.93 -3.33 -2.73
N ILE A 61 -3.39 -2.28 -2.16
CA ILE A 61 -2.11 -1.66 -2.58
C ILE A 61 -1.19 -1.70 -1.37
N CYS A 62 0.04 -2.19 -1.53
CA CYS A 62 0.93 -2.36 -0.39
C CYS A 62 2.40 -2.08 -0.73
N VAL A 63 3.17 -1.85 0.32
CA VAL A 63 4.62 -1.95 0.32
C VAL A 63 5.04 -3.02 1.31
N ASN A 64 6.26 -3.52 1.16
CA ASN A 64 6.82 -4.43 2.15
C ASN A 64 7.27 -3.63 3.38
N GLY A 65 7.15 -4.26 4.54
CA GLY A 65 7.75 -3.75 5.77
C GLY A 65 9.24 -4.05 5.84
N ASN A 66 9.85 -3.87 7.01
CA ASN A 66 11.23 -4.30 7.24
C ASN A 66 11.32 -5.66 7.94
N HIS A 67 10.28 -6.04 8.67
CA HIS A 67 10.25 -7.31 9.37
C HIS A 67 9.97 -8.39 8.34
N THR A 68 10.89 -9.35 8.27
CA THR A 68 10.75 -10.59 7.50
C THR A 68 9.71 -11.50 8.15
N TYR A 69 8.48 -11.01 8.33
CA TYR A 69 7.32 -11.87 8.57
C TYR A 69 6.99 -12.52 7.24
N ASN A 70 7.67 -13.65 7.05
CA ASN A 70 7.38 -14.76 6.16
C ASN A 70 6.55 -14.47 4.91
N ARG A 71 7.15 -14.85 3.78
CA ARG A 71 6.48 -15.12 2.51
C ARG A 71 5.63 -16.40 2.63
N ASP A 72 4.71 -16.45 3.60
CA ASP A 72 3.89 -17.64 3.90
C ASP A 72 3.04 -18.05 2.69
N CYS A 73 2.61 -17.07 1.87
CA CYS A 73 1.88 -17.31 0.62
C CYS A 73 2.18 -16.23 -0.45
N PRO A 74 1.94 -16.50 -1.75
CA PRO A 74 2.07 -15.51 -2.81
C PRO A 74 1.07 -14.35 -2.67
N ILE A 75 1.54 -13.13 -2.91
CA ILE A 75 0.76 -11.88 -2.80
C ILE A 75 0.22 -11.39 -4.17
N GLU A 76 -0.18 -12.32 -5.05
CA GLU A 76 -0.60 -11.99 -6.42
C GLU A 76 -1.87 -11.13 -6.49
N PHE A 77 -2.71 -11.20 -5.44
CA PHE A 77 -3.93 -10.40 -5.30
C PHE A 77 -3.65 -8.91 -5.00
N ALA A 78 -2.44 -8.56 -4.54
CA ALA A 78 -2.10 -7.19 -4.15
C ALA A 78 -1.24 -6.46 -5.18
N LYS A 79 -1.42 -5.14 -5.24
CA LYS A 79 -0.55 -4.25 -6.01
C LYS A 79 0.62 -3.81 -5.13
N VAL A 80 1.70 -4.59 -5.13
CA VAL A 80 2.94 -4.25 -4.42
C VAL A 80 3.67 -3.12 -5.15
N ILE A 81 3.93 -1.99 -4.48
CA ILE A 81 4.46 -0.76 -5.08
C ILE A 81 5.75 -0.28 -4.40
N ASN A 82 6.81 -1.09 -4.40
CA ASN A 82 8.11 -0.60 -3.94
C ASN A 82 8.81 0.26 -4.99
N GLY A 83 9.09 1.51 -4.66
CA GLY A 83 9.85 2.42 -5.52
C GLY A 83 9.22 2.52 -6.89
N LYS A 84 7.89 2.69 -6.94
CA LYS A 84 7.11 2.77 -8.18
C LYS A 84 5.93 3.71 -7.99
N PHE A 85 5.69 4.55 -9.01
CA PHE A 85 4.43 5.28 -9.13
C PHE A 85 3.37 4.43 -9.84
N ILE A 86 2.15 4.45 -9.32
CA ILE A 86 0.98 3.92 -10.01
C ILE A 86 -0.10 5.00 -10.13
N LYS A 87 -0.90 4.92 -11.19
CA LYS A 87 -2.15 5.67 -11.31
C LYS A 87 -3.29 4.73 -10.97
N TYR A 88 -3.97 4.97 -9.85
CA TYR A 88 -5.04 4.09 -9.37
C TYR A 88 -6.30 4.86 -9.03
N LYS A 89 -7.43 4.50 -9.65
CA LYS A 89 -8.74 5.17 -9.48
C LYS A 89 -8.73 6.70 -9.67
N GLY A 90 -7.70 7.25 -10.32
CA GLY A 90 -7.49 8.69 -10.52
C GLY A 90 -6.45 9.32 -9.58
N LEU A 91 -5.92 8.56 -8.63
CA LEU A 91 -4.85 8.96 -7.72
C LEU A 91 -3.48 8.61 -8.31
N ARG A 92 -2.45 9.38 -7.95
CA ARG A 92 -1.04 9.03 -8.17
C ARG A 92 -0.46 8.60 -6.84
N ILE A 93 0.00 7.35 -6.76
CA ILE A 93 0.48 6.75 -5.52
C ILE A 93 1.92 6.31 -5.75
N LEU A 94 2.82 6.74 -4.87
CA LEU A 94 4.19 6.24 -4.76
C LEU A 94 4.26 5.35 -3.53
N GLY A 95 4.83 4.17 -3.67
CA GLY A 95 5.19 3.37 -2.51
C GLY A 95 6.71 3.34 -2.34
N LEU A 96 7.12 3.34 -1.08
CA LEU A 96 8.51 3.23 -0.66
C LEU A 96 8.51 2.21 0.47
N ASP A 97 9.14 1.07 0.24
CA ASP A 97 9.23 0.01 1.24
C ASP A 97 10.42 0.21 2.17
N GLY A 98 10.35 -0.46 3.32
CA GLY A 98 11.43 -0.57 4.29
C GLY A 98 11.56 0.61 5.25
N SER A 99 12.67 0.63 5.99
CA SER A 99 12.93 1.59 7.07
C SER A 99 14.32 2.23 6.96
N LYS A 100 14.60 3.18 7.86
CA LYS A 100 15.97 3.68 8.07
C LYS A 100 16.87 2.54 8.56
N VAL A 101 18.16 2.59 8.22
CA VAL A 101 19.16 1.69 8.79
C VAL A 101 19.32 1.90 10.29
N TYR A 102 19.18 0.82 11.05
CA TYR A 102 19.49 0.74 12.48
C TYR A 102 20.15 -0.59 12.88
N SER A 103 19.98 -1.65 12.09
CA SER A 103 20.59 -2.98 12.34
C SER A 103 21.15 -3.65 11.07
N PHE A 104 21.10 -2.98 9.91
CA PHE A 104 21.60 -3.47 8.62
C PHE A 104 20.93 -4.76 8.12
N GLN A 105 19.68 -4.99 8.52
CA GLN A 105 18.87 -6.09 8.00
C GLN A 105 18.27 -5.77 6.62
N GLU A 106 17.56 -6.74 6.03
CA GLU A 106 16.83 -6.53 4.78
C GLU A 106 15.84 -5.35 4.89
N HIS A 107 15.54 -4.72 3.74
CA HIS A 107 14.64 -3.57 3.67
C HIS A 107 15.03 -2.37 4.57
N GLN A 108 16.31 -2.24 4.95
CA GLN A 108 16.83 -1.05 5.60
C GLN A 108 17.66 -0.20 4.64
N TYR A 109 17.38 1.11 4.62
CA TYR A 109 17.97 2.04 3.68
C TYR A 109 18.56 3.26 4.38
N SER A 110 19.75 3.66 3.96
CA SER A 110 20.31 4.97 4.26
C SER A 110 19.51 6.08 3.56
N GLU A 111 19.62 7.30 4.06
CA GLU A 111 19.02 8.48 3.43
C GLU A 111 19.39 8.60 1.94
N SER A 112 20.66 8.33 1.60
CA SER A 112 21.13 8.38 0.21
C SER A 112 20.49 7.30 -0.67
N GLN A 113 20.31 6.08 -0.15
CA GLN A 113 19.63 4.99 -0.87
C GLN A 113 18.14 5.32 -1.06
N MET A 114 17.46 5.84 -0.04
CA MET A 114 16.05 6.23 -0.14
C MET A 114 15.86 7.40 -1.11
N LYS A 115 16.72 8.43 -1.04
CA LYS A 115 16.74 9.53 -2.02
C LYS A 115 16.92 9.01 -3.44
N MET A 116 17.82 8.05 -3.66
CA MET A 116 18.03 7.45 -4.97
C MET A 116 16.78 6.68 -5.46
N LYS A 117 16.09 5.94 -4.57
CA LYS A 117 14.81 5.27 -4.90
C LYS A 117 13.75 6.28 -5.35
N ILE A 118 13.63 7.41 -4.65
CA ILE A 118 12.69 8.48 -4.99
C ILE A 118 13.06 9.11 -6.34
N LEU A 119 14.33 9.50 -6.52
CA LEU A 119 14.81 10.20 -7.72
C LEU A 119 14.69 9.34 -8.98
N LYS A 120 15.02 8.05 -8.91
CA LYS A 120 14.82 7.10 -10.02
C LYS A 120 13.37 7.08 -10.52
N ASN A 121 12.41 7.30 -9.63
CA ASN A 121 10.99 7.26 -9.94
C ASN A 121 10.38 8.64 -10.25
N ILE A 122 11.10 9.72 -9.98
CA ILE A 122 10.67 11.09 -10.30
C ILE A 122 10.61 11.32 -11.81
N PHE A 123 11.42 10.62 -12.61
CA PHE A 123 11.32 10.68 -14.07
C PHE A 123 9.99 10.10 -14.59
N PHE A 124 9.47 9.05 -13.95
CA PHE A 124 8.13 8.52 -14.24
C PHE A 124 7.02 9.50 -13.84
N PHE A 125 7.22 10.29 -12.79
CA PHE A 125 6.29 11.34 -12.38
C PHE A 125 6.13 12.42 -13.47
N VAL A 126 7.22 12.84 -14.11
CA VAL A 126 7.21 13.86 -15.18
C VAL A 126 6.59 13.31 -16.48
N LYS A 127 6.81 12.04 -16.80
CA LYS A 127 6.22 11.39 -18.00
C LYS A 127 4.71 11.16 -17.90
N VAL A 128 4.18 10.92 -16.71
CA VAL A 128 2.72 10.86 -16.45
C VAL A 128 2.05 12.24 -16.56
N LEU A 129 2.82 13.33 -16.51
CA LEU A 129 2.31 14.69 -16.76
C LEU A 129 2.24 15.05 -18.26
N THR A 130 3.04 14.41 -19.11
CA THR A 130 3.20 14.78 -20.54
C THR A 130 2.41 13.91 -21.52
N LEU A 131 1.60 12.97 -21.02
CA LEU A 131 0.70 12.12 -21.81
C LEU A 131 -0.76 12.64 -21.86
N PHE A 132 -0.95 13.94 -21.71
CA PHE A 132 -2.23 14.64 -21.90
C PHE A 132 -2.04 15.86 -22.79
#